data_AF-A0A2H6N5S9-F1
#
_entry.id   AF-A0A2H6N5S9-F1
#
_cell.length_a   1.000
_cell.length_b   1.000
_cell.length_c   1.000
_cell.angle_alpha   90.00
_cell.angle_beta   90.00
_cell.angle_gamma   90.00
#
_symmetry.space_group_name_H-M   'P 1'
#
loop_
_entity.id
_entity.type
_entity.pdbx_description
1 polymer ?
#
loop_
_entity_poly.entity_id
_entity_poly.type
_entity_poly.pdbx_seq_one_letter_code
_entity_poly.pdbx_strand_id
1 'polypeptide(L)'
;MSVLIARKKVTRKWEKLPGRNTFCCDGRIMMARQKGIFYLTLFLIVGTCALFFAFECRYLAIHLSPAIPVFAVILFLFAMATLLRTSFSDPGVIPRALSDEAAFIEMEIEATNGTVPPGQRPPPRIKNFQINNQIVKLKYCYTCKIFRPPRASHCSICDNCVERFDHHCPWVGNCVGKRNYRYFYLFILSLSLLTIYIFSFNIVYVALKSLKIGFLSTLKETPGTALEVLICFFTLWSVVGLTGFHTFLVALNQTTNEDIKGSWTGKNRVQNPYSHGNIMKNCCEVLCGPLPPSMLDRRGILAQESAISGSGAGPEPRTQGARNAEECSAQETGGAPEGGSAFPEQSLLPGPTDKVPPEATEPPVTEAAEEEEESSAQTLDPMQMTP
;
A
#
# COMPACT_ATOMS: atom_id res chain seq x y z
N MET A 1 33.79 40.78 -22.04
CA MET A 1 33.49 40.11 -20.75
C MET A 1 32.16 39.40 -20.88
N SER A 2 32.17 38.08 -21.06
CA SER A 2 30.94 37.28 -21.05
C SER A 2 30.54 37.04 -19.60
N VAL A 3 29.43 37.66 -19.17
CA VAL A 3 28.82 37.39 -17.87
C VAL A 3 28.22 35.98 -17.93
N LEU A 4 28.92 35.00 -17.36
CA LEU A 4 28.35 33.70 -17.07
C LEU A 4 27.30 33.89 -15.97
N ILE A 5 26.03 34.00 -16.36
CA ILE A 5 24.92 33.91 -15.41
C ILE A 5 24.90 32.45 -14.92
N ALA A 6 25.56 32.21 -13.79
CA ALA A 6 25.45 30.96 -13.07
C ALA A 6 23.98 30.79 -12.65
N ARG A 7 23.21 30.01 -13.41
CA ARG A 7 21.84 29.65 -13.03
C ARG A 7 21.93 28.84 -11.74
N LYS A 8 21.45 29.41 -10.64
CA LYS A 8 21.34 28.72 -9.35
C LYS A 8 20.51 27.45 -9.57
N LYS A 9 21.12 26.28 -9.42
CA LYS A 9 20.44 25.00 -9.63
C LYS A 9 19.40 24.82 -8.52
N VAL A 10 18.13 24.94 -8.89
CA VAL A 10 17.00 24.71 -7.97
C VAL A 10 16.82 23.21 -7.81
N THR A 11 17.07 22.68 -6.61
CA THR A 11 16.87 21.26 -6.31
C THR A 11 15.44 21.05 -5.82
N ARG A 12 14.71 20.11 -6.44
CA ARG A 12 13.35 19.74 -5.99
C ARG A 12 13.40 18.72 -4.85
N LYS A 13 12.41 18.75 -3.95
CA LYS A 13 12.30 17.82 -2.81
C LYS A 13 12.30 16.35 -3.23
N TRP A 14 11.65 15.99 -4.35
CA TRP A 14 11.63 14.62 -4.86
C TRP A 14 13.03 14.08 -5.22
N GLU A 15 13.98 14.93 -5.61
CA GLU A 15 15.33 14.52 -5.99
C GLU A 15 16.16 14.04 -4.79
N LYS A 16 15.79 14.46 -3.58
CA LYS A 16 16.43 14.08 -2.32
C LYS A 16 15.49 13.33 -1.39
N LEU A 17 14.33 12.89 -1.88
CA LEU A 17 13.41 12.11 -1.06
C LEU A 17 14.09 10.78 -0.71
N PRO A 18 14.20 10.42 0.57
CA PRO A 18 14.84 9.18 0.96
C PRO A 18 13.99 7.96 0.55
N GLY A 19 14.64 6.82 0.39
CA GLY A 19 14.03 5.56 -0.03
C GLY A 19 14.51 5.10 -1.40
N ARG A 20 13.84 4.09 -1.95
CA ARG A 20 14.21 3.43 -3.21
C ARG A 20 13.21 3.67 -4.34
N ASN A 21 12.25 4.57 -4.13
CA ASN A 21 11.33 4.96 -5.18
C ASN A 21 12.06 5.70 -6.30
N THR A 22 11.59 5.52 -7.53
CA THR A 22 12.07 6.24 -8.70
C THR A 22 11.03 7.27 -9.11
N PHE A 23 11.50 8.41 -9.61
CA PHE A 23 10.67 9.55 -9.96
C PHE A 23 10.90 9.96 -11.42
N CYS A 24 9.84 10.41 -12.07
CA CYS A 24 9.94 11.07 -13.38
C CYS A 24 8.85 12.13 -13.55
N CYS A 25 8.90 12.86 -14.67
CA CYS A 25 7.97 13.96 -14.99
C CYS A 25 7.89 15.03 -13.89
N ASP A 26 9.05 15.57 -13.47
CA ASP A 26 9.15 16.57 -12.39
C ASP A 26 8.49 16.09 -11.08
N GLY A 27 8.81 14.85 -10.69
CA GLY A 27 8.31 14.23 -9.46
C GLY A 27 6.83 13.87 -9.45
N ARG A 28 6.12 13.98 -10.59
CA ARG A 28 4.69 13.60 -10.68
C ARG A 28 4.50 12.10 -10.63
N ILE A 29 5.34 11.36 -11.34
CA ILE A 29 5.33 9.91 -11.35
C ILE A 29 6.26 9.40 -10.26
N MET A 30 5.76 8.49 -9.44
CA MET A 30 6.50 7.79 -8.39
C MET A 30 6.23 6.30 -8.54
N MET A 31 7.28 5.50 -8.64
CA MET A 31 7.20 4.04 -8.77
C MET A 31 8.23 3.38 -7.85
N ALA A 32 8.13 2.08 -7.66
CA ALA A 32 9.21 1.29 -7.08
C ALA A 32 10.42 1.23 -8.03
N ARG A 33 11.56 0.78 -7.50
CA ARG A 33 12.76 0.51 -8.30
C ARG A 33 12.58 -0.68 -9.25
N GLN A 34 11.88 -1.71 -8.80
CA GLN A 34 11.60 -2.93 -9.58
C GLN A 34 10.40 -2.69 -10.51
N LYS A 35 10.66 -2.50 -11.81
CA LYS A 35 9.64 -2.20 -12.83
C LYS A 35 9.43 -3.31 -13.87
N GLY A 36 10.22 -4.39 -13.83
CA GLY A 36 10.21 -5.43 -14.86
C GLY A 36 8.83 -6.08 -15.05
N ILE A 37 8.22 -6.55 -13.96
CA ILE A 37 6.92 -7.23 -14.00
C ILE A 37 5.78 -6.25 -14.39
N PHE A 38 5.93 -4.96 -14.10
CA PHE A 38 5.01 -3.94 -14.58
C PHE A 38 5.00 -3.83 -16.12
N TYR A 39 6.17 -3.88 -16.77
CA TYR A 39 6.23 -3.88 -18.23
C TYR A 39 5.63 -5.17 -18.83
N LEU A 40 5.80 -6.31 -18.17
CA LEU A 40 5.11 -7.55 -18.55
C LEU A 40 3.58 -7.38 -18.45
N THR A 41 3.09 -6.72 -17.39
CA THR A 41 1.65 -6.43 -17.23
C THR A 41 1.13 -5.57 -18.38
N LEU A 42 1.84 -4.49 -18.72
CA LEU A 42 1.49 -3.65 -19.87
C LEU A 42 1.49 -4.44 -21.18
N PHE A 43 2.52 -5.26 -21.41
CA PHE A 43 2.63 -6.10 -22.59
C PHE A 43 1.46 -7.08 -22.69
N LEU A 44 1.08 -7.76 -21.61
CA LEU A 44 -0.03 -8.70 -21.61
C LEU A 44 -1.36 -7.99 -21.91
N ILE A 45 -1.65 -6.87 -21.24
CA ILE A 45 -2.92 -6.15 -21.44
C ILE A 45 -3.02 -5.59 -22.88
N VAL A 46 -1.98 -4.88 -23.33
CA VAL A 46 -1.96 -4.26 -24.66
C VAL A 46 -1.90 -5.34 -25.75
N GLY A 47 -1.09 -6.37 -25.55
CA GLY A 47 -0.93 -7.49 -26.48
C GLY A 47 -2.23 -8.26 -26.67
N THR A 48 -2.87 -8.70 -25.58
CA THR A 48 -4.18 -9.37 -25.66
C THR A 48 -5.21 -8.48 -26.35
N CYS A 49 -5.36 -7.21 -25.95
CA CYS A 49 -6.32 -6.33 -26.63
C CYS A 49 -5.99 -6.15 -28.12
N ALA A 50 -4.72 -5.99 -28.49
CA ALA A 50 -4.31 -5.85 -29.88
C ALA A 50 -4.62 -7.11 -30.71
N LEU A 51 -4.42 -8.30 -30.16
CA LEU A 51 -4.80 -9.57 -30.79
C LEU A 51 -6.32 -9.61 -31.03
N PHE A 52 -7.12 -9.34 -29.98
CA PHE A 52 -8.59 -9.27 -30.07
C PHE A 52 -9.10 -8.32 -31.17
N PHE A 53 -8.48 -7.13 -31.28
CA PHE A 53 -8.86 -6.15 -32.31
C PHE A 53 -8.43 -6.59 -33.72
N ALA A 54 -7.31 -7.29 -33.84
CA ALA A 54 -6.77 -7.72 -35.12
C ALA A 54 -7.52 -8.91 -35.72
N PHE A 55 -7.88 -9.93 -34.93
CA PHE A 55 -8.38 -11.20 -35.46
C PHE A 55 -9.90 -11.39 -35.31
N GLU A 56 -10.49 -10.94 -34.21
CA GLU A 56 -11.88 -11.26 -33.84
C GLU A 56 -12.82 -10.10 -34.12
N CYS A 57 -12.41 -8.87 -33.77
CA CYS A 57 -13.30 -7.70 -33.80
C CYS A 57 -13.96 -7.45 -35.15
N ARG A 58 -13.24 -7.63 -36.27
CA ARG A 58 -13.83 -7.42 -37.60
C ARG A 58 -14.98 -8.39 -37.87
N TYR A 59 -14.79 -9.66 -37.54
CA TYR A 59 -15.80 -10.69 -37.73
C TYR A 59 -17.00 -10.46 -36.80
N LEU A 60 -16.74 -10.23 -35.51
CA LEU A 60 -17.78 -10.02 -34.51
C LEU A 60 -18.58 -8.73 -34.76
N ALA A 61 -17.94 -7.66 -35.24
CA ALA A 61 -18.61 -6.41 -35.55
C ALA A 61 -19.60 -6.55 -36.72
N ILE A 62 -19.24 -7.33 -37.75
CA ILE A 62 -20.09 -7.56 -38.91
C ILE A 62 -21.22 -8.55 -38.60
N HIS A 63 -20.90 -9.64 -37.90
CA HIS A 63 -21.84 -10.75 -37.74
C HIS A 63 -22.68 -10.70 -36.47
N LEU A 64 -22.29 -9.89 -35.48
CA LEU A 64 -23.00 -9.83 -34.19
C LEU A 64 -23.38 -8.39 -33.82
N SER A 65 -22.41 -7.50 -33.60
CA SER A 65 -22.71 -6.09 -33.31
C SER A 65 -21.47 -5.19 -33.37
N PRO A 66 -21.54 -3.98 -33.98
CA PRO A 66 -20.45 -3.00 -33.93
C PRO A 66 -20.22 -2.42 -32.52
N ALA A 67 -21.13 -2.65 -31.57
CA ALA A 67 -20.94 -2.23 -30.19
C ALA A 67 -19.82 -3.02 -29.47
N ILE A 68 -19.50 -4.23 -29.94
CA ILE A 68 -18.50 -5.11 -29.32
C ILE A 68 -17.12 -4.45 -29.20
N PRO A 69 -16.49 -3.98 -30.31
CA PRO A 69 -15.22 -3.28 -30.22
C PRO A 69 -15.31 -1.98 -29.41
N VAL A 70 -16.45 -1.28 -29.41
CA VAL A 70 -16.63 -0.06 -28.63
C VAL A 70 -16.54 -0.33 -27.12
N PHE A 71 -17.25 -1.33 -26.62
CA PHE A 71 -17.17 -1.71 -25.20
C PHE A 71 -15.78 -2.23 -24.83
N ALA A 72 -15.12 -3.00 -25.71
CA ALA A 72 -13.75 -3.44 -25.49
C ALA A 72 -12.77 -2.27 -25.34
N VAL A 73 -12.87 -1.24 -26.19
CA VAL A 73 -12.04 -0.02 -26.09
C VAL A 73 -12.30 0.71 -24.77
N ILE A 74 -13.56 0.87 -24.36
CA ILE A 74 -13.91 1.54 -23.10
C ILE A 74 -13.30 0.81 -21.90
N LEU A 75 -13.47 -0.52 -21.84
CA LEU A 75 -12.90 -1.35 -20.77
C LEU A 75 -11.37 -1.29 -20.77
N PHE A 76 -10.73 -1.38 -21.93
CA PHE A 76 -9.27 -1.27 -22.07
C PHE A 76 -8.75 0.07 -21.56
N LEU A 77 -9.34 1.19 -22.01
CA LEU A 77 -8.90 2.52 -21.60
C LEU A 77 -9.11 2.74 -20.09
N PHE A 78 -10.22 2.24 -19.53
CA PHE A 78 -10.48 2.33 -18.10
C PHE A 78 -9.50 1.47 -17.27
N ALA A 79 -9.23 0.24 -17.70
CA ALA A 79 -8.24 -0.63 -17.06
C ALA A 79 -6.82 -0.05 -17.14
N MET A 80 -6.45 0.53 -18.29
CA MET A 80 -5.15 1.18 -18.46
C MET A 80 -5.04 2.44 -17.59
N ALA A 81 -6.08 3.27 -17.55
CA ALA A 81 -6.09 4.47 -16.72
C ALA A 81 -5.94 4.12 -15.22
N THR A 82 -6.68 3.13 -14.73
CA THR A 82 -6.62 2.70 -13.32
C THR A 82 -5.29 2.02 -12.98
N LEU A 83 -4.71 1.23 -13.89
CA LEU A 83 -3.35 0.69 -13.75
C LEU A 83 -2.33 1.81 -13.59
N LEU A 84 -2.27 2.75 -14.54
CA LEU A 84 -1.29 3.83 -14.53
C LEU A 84 -1.48 4.75 -13.31
N ARG A 85 -2.72 5.01 -12.90
CA ARG A 85 -3.01 5.75 -11.66
C ARG A 85 -2.52 5.02 -10.42
N THR A 86 -2.64 3.69 -10.37
CA THR A 86 -2.11 2.89 -9.26
C THR A 86 -0.59 2.92 -9.24
N SER A 87 0.02 2.66 -10.40
CA SER A 87 1.45 2.52 -10.60
C SER A 87 2.22 3.81 -10.35
N PHE A 88 1.73 4.94 -10.84
CA PHE A 88 2.48 6.21 -10.87
C PHE A 88 2.21 7.14 -9.69
N SER A 89 1.35 6.73 -8.76
CA SER A 89 0.94 7.55 -7.62
C SER A 89 1.81 7.32 -6.38
N ASP A 90 1.83 8.33 -5.50
CA ASP A 90 2.26 8.13 -4.12
C ASP A 90 1.25 7.20 -3.41
N PRO A 91 1.68 6.02 -2.89
CA PRO A 91 0.81 5.08 -2.21
C PRO A 91 0.35 5.54 -0.82
N GLY A 92 0.93 6.61 -0.27
CA GLY A 92 0.76 7.06 1.11
C GLY A 92 2.07 6.98 1.88
N VAL A 93 3.18 7.35 1.26
CA VAL A 93 4.48 7.35 1.95
C VAL A 93 4.47 8.37 3.09
N ILE A 94 4.91 7.91 4.25
CA ILE A 94 5.07 8.71 5.46
C ILE A 94 6.49 9.29 5.46
N PRO A 95 6.67 10.61 5.59
CA PRO A 95 7.99 11.22 5.73
C PRO A 95 8.80 10.58 6.86
N ARG A 96 10.10 10.46 6.66
CA ARG A 96 11.01 10.07 7.75
C ARG A 96 11.07 11.21 8.77
N ALA A 97 11.30 10.87 10.03
CA ALA A 97 11.51 11.88 11.05
C ALA A 97 12.71 12.76 10.69
N LEU A 98 12.59 14.06 10.94
CA LEU A 98 13.73 14.98 10.89
C LEU A 98 14.76 14.58 11.95
N SER A 99 16.00 15.07 11.83
CA SER A 99 17.08 14.75 12.78
C SER A 99 16.66 15.00 14.23
N ASP A 100 16.02 16.13 14.48
CA ASP A 100 15.67 16.60 15.81
C ASP A 100 14.45 15.82 16.35
N GLU A 101 13.48 15.52 15.48
CA GLU A 101 12.35 14.65 15.79
C GLU A 101 12.83 13.22 16.12
N ALA A 102 13.76 12.68 15.34
CA ALA A 102 14.34 11.37 15.57
C ALA A 102 15.11 11.33 16.89
N ALA A 103 15.92 12.36 17.18
CA ALA A 103 16.65 12.47 18.45
C ALA A 103 15.69 12.54 19.64
N PHE A 104 14.62 13.33 19.54
CA PHE A 104 13.59 13.41 20.56
C PHE A 104 12.88 12.06 20.79
N ILE A 105 12.53 11.36 19.72
CA ILE A 105 11.88 10.04 19.81
C ILE A 105 12.82 9.01 20.45
N GLU A 106 14.10 8.99 20.07
CA GLU A 106 15.10 8.09 20.66
C GLU A 106 15.29 8.40 22.16
N MET A 107 15.34 9.68 22.55
CA MET A 107 15.38 10.09 23.95
C MET A 107 14.13 9.64 24.74
N GLU A 108 12.92 9.79 24.18
CA GLU A 108 11.66 9.32 24.81
C GLU A 108 11.68 7.79 25.02
N ILE A 109 12.23 7.06 24.04
CA ILE A 109 12.39 5.60 24.11
C ILE A 109 13.36 5.21 25.23
N GLU A 110 14.52 5.87 25.31
CA GLU A 110 15.54 5.61 26.33
C GLU A 110 14.99 5.93 27.73
N ALA A 111 14.30 7.07 27.90
CA ALA A 111 13.68 7.44 29.16
C ALA A 111 12.60 6.43 29.61
N THR A 112 11.84 5.86 28.67
CA THR A 112 10.80 4.86 28.97
C THR A 112 11.39 3.50 29.29
N ASN A 113 12.44 3.10 28.58
CA ASN A 113 13.07 1.78 28.73
C ASN A 113 14.01 1.70 29.94
N GLY A 114 14.49 2.85 30.44
CA GLY A 114 15.49 2.92 31.49
C GLY A 114 16.86 2.37 31.05
N THR A 115 17.77 2.24 32.01
CA THR A 115 19.12 1.71 31.76
C THR A 115 19.07 0.19 31.55
N VAL A 116 19.35 -0.26 30.33
CA VAL A 116 19.43 -1.70 30.01
C VAL A 116 20.81 -2.23 30.45
N PRO A 117 20.89 -3.24 31.34
CA PRO A 117 22.15 -3.84 31.77
C PRO A 117 22.97 -4.41 30.58
N PRO A 118 24.32 -4.35 30.63
CA PRO A 118 25.17 -4.97 29.61
C PRO A 118 24.84 -6.45 29.43
N GLY A 119 24.66 -6.89 28.18
CA GLY A 119 24.34 -8.28 27.83
C GLY A 119 22.83 -8.60 27.76
N GLN A 120 21.94 -7.68 28.13
CA GLN A 120 20.50 -7.85 27.94
C GLN A 120 20.01 -7.20 26.64
N ARG A 121 19.04 -7.85 25.98
CA ARG A 121 18.38 -7.29 24.80
C ARG A 121 17.48 -6.13 25.24
N PRO A 122 17.56 -4.95 24.61
CA PRO A 122 16.70 -3.83 24.95
C PRO A 122 15.23 -4.19 24.69
N PRO A 123 14.29 -3.65 25.50
CA PRO A 123 12.88 -3.97 25.35
C PRO A 123 12.34 -3.49 23.99
N PRO A 124 11.28 -4.15 23.46
CA PRO A 124 10.73 -3.81 22.18
C PRO A 124 10.16 -2.40 22.18
N ARG A 125 10.59 -1.57 21.25
CA ARG A 125 10.18 -0.17 21.09
C ARG A 125 8.74 -0.08 20.60
N ILE A 126 7.80 -0.05 21.54
CA ILE A 126 6.35 -0.05 21.31
C ILE A 126 5.73 1.15 22.02
N LYS A 127 4.81 1.83 21.33
CA LYS A 127 3.98 2.90 21.90
C LYS A 127 2.51 2.48 21.85
N ASN A 128 1.79 2.59 22.97
CA ASN A 128 0.37 2.28 23.01
C ASN A 128 -0.43 3.46 22.45
N PHE A 129 -1.41 3.17 21.58
CA PHE A 129 -2.28 4.16 20.97
C PHE A 129 -3.73 3.67 21.04
N GLN A 130 -4.67 4.51 21.47
CA GLN A 130 -6.07 4.11 21.62
C GLN A 130 -6.88 4.44 20.36
N ILE A 131 -7.68 3.48 19.89
CA ILE A 131 -8.62 3.62 18.77
C ILE A 131 -9.93 2.98 19.20
N ASN A 132 -11.03 3.74 19.23
CA ASN A 132 -12.34 3.22 19.65
C ASN A 132 -12.27 2.42 20.96
N ASN A 133 -11.58 2.96 21.96
CA ASN A 133 -11.34 2.35 23.28
C ASN A 133 -10.53 1.03 23.27
N GLN A 134 -9.92 0.67 22.13
CA GLN A 134 -9.00 -0.46 22.02
C GLN A 134 -7.55 0.04 21.96
N ILE A 135 -6.65 -0.60 22.73
CA ILE A 135 -5.22 -0.29 22.71
C ILE A 135 -4.55 -1.01 21.53
N VAL A 136 -4.03 -0.24 20.58
CA VAL A 136 -3.22 -0.69 19.46
C VAL A 136 -1.74 -0.38 19.73
N LYS A 137 -0.89 -1.40 19.58
CA LYS A 137 0.56 -1.28 19.76
C LYS A 137 1.23 -0.75 18.50
N LEU A 138 1.74 0.47 18.54
CA LEU A 138 2.55 1.05 17.47
C LEU A 138 3.97 0.53 17.54
N LYS A 139 4.50 0.08 16.41
CA LYS A 139 5.88 -0.42 16.31
C LYS A 139 6.80 0.68 15.81
N TYR A 140 7.96 0.83 16.42
CA TYR A 140 9.00 1.74 15.94
C TYR A 140 9.62 1.27 14.61
N CYS A 141 9.90 2.20 13.70
CA CYS A 141 10.63 1.95 12.46
C CYS A 141 12.05 2.48 12.56
N TYR A 142 13.04 1.58 12.62
CA TYR A 142 14.45 1.99 12.69
C TYR A 142 14.93 2.76 11.46
N THR A 143 14.42 2.44 10.27
CA THR A 143 14.84 3.10 9.01
C THR A 143 14.23 4.49 8.83
N CYS A 144 12.96 4.64 9.18
CA CYS A 144 12.23 5.90 9.03
C CYS A 144 12.26 6.78 10.29
N LYS A 145 12.75 6.22 11.41
CA LYS A 145 12.87 6.87 12.72
C LYS A 145 11.54 7.41 13.27
N ILE A 146 10.45 6.67 13.04
CA ILE A 146 9.10 7.02 13.48
C ILE A 146 8.44 5.85 14.19
N PHE A 147 7.54 6.14 15.14
CA PHE A 147 6.50 5.18 15.52
C PHE A 147 5.49 5.10 14.38
N ARG A 148 5.35 3.90 13.79
CA ARG A 148 4.48 3.71 12.63
C ARG A 148 3.03 3.97 13.05
N PRO A 149 2.30 4.88 12.37
CA PRO A 149 0.88 5.07 12.62
C PRO A 149 0.10 3.75 12.49
N PRO A 150 -1.10 3.66 13.07
CA PRO A 150 -1.93 2.47 12.94
C PRO A 150 -2.10 2.05 11.47
N ARG A 151 -2.03 0.75 11.21
CA ARG A 151 -2.10 0.13 9.86
C ARG A 151 -0.95 0.50 8.91
N ALA A 152 0.02 1.32 9.31
CA ALA A 152 1.21 1.59 8.50
C ALA A 152 2.22 0.46 8.61
N SER A 153 2.97 0.19 7.53
CA SER A 153 4.07 -0.78 7.55
C SER A 153 5.22 -0.30 6.68
N HIS A 154 6.44 -0.70 7.04
CA HIS A 154 7.63 -0.41 6.25
C HIS A 154 7.78 -1.46 5.15
N CYS A 155 7.89 -1.00 3.90
CA CYS A 155 8.22 -1.85 2.76
C CYS A 155 9.73 -1.72 2.49
N SER A 156 10.47 -2.81 2.64
CA SER A 156 11.93 -2.85 2.39
C SER A 156 12.31 -2.67 0.91
N ILE A 157 11.41 -3.01 -0.01
CA ILE A 157 11.62 -2.86 -1.46
C ILE A 157 11.59 -1.38 -1.85
N CYS A 158 10.56 -0.65 -1.41
CA CYS A 158 10.44 0.80 -1.62
C CYS A 158 11.28 1.63 -0.63
N ASP A 159 11.74 1.01 0.47
CA ASP A 159 12.44 1.61 1.59
C ASP A 159 11.69 2.81 2.20
N ASN A 160 10.40 2.59 2.44
CA ASN A 160 9.48 3.62 2.93
C ASN A 160 8.39 3.01 3.83
N CYS A 161 7.99 3.75 4.87
CA CYS A 161 6.75 3.48 5.58
C CYS A 161 5.57 3.97 4.75
N VAL A 162 4.57 3.12 4.56
CA VAL A 162 3.35 3.42 3.79
C VAL A 162 2.15 3.36 4.72
N GLU A 163 1.31 4.39 4.69
CA GLU A 163 0.06 4.47 5.44
C GLU A 163 -0.97 3.48 4.89
N ARG A 164 -1.70 2.80 5.79
CA ARG A 164 -2.66 1.73 5.46
C ARG A 164 -2.05 0.78 4.42
N PHE A 165 -0.85 0.28 4.72
CA PHE A 165 -0.09 -0.55 3.81
C PHE A 165 -0.85 -1.84 3.54
N ASP A 166 -1.09 -2.13 2.26
CA ASP A 166 -1.74 -3.37 1.85
C ASP A 166 -0.69 -4.41 1.45
N HIS A 167 0.09 -4.11 0.41
CA HIS A 167 1.20 -4.94 -0.04
C HIS A 167 2.14 -4.17 -0.98
N HIS A 168 3.28 -4.78 -1.29
CA HIS A 168 4.08 -4.37 -2.44
C HIS A 168 3.68 -5.21 -3.65
N CYS A 169 3.31 -4.59 -4.76
CA CYS A 169 2.83 -5.30 -5.94
C CYS A 169 3.80 -5.12 -7.11
N PRO A 170 4.53 -6.19 -7.51
CA PRO A 170 5.43 -6.11 -8.66
C PRO A 170 4.69 -5.87 -9.99
N TRP A 171 3.46 -6.36 -10.12
CA TRP A 171 2.61 -6.21 -11.33
C TRP A 171 2.22 -4.76 -11.61
N VAL A 172 2.01 -3.95 -10.57
CA VAL A 172 1.78 -2.51 -10.73
C VAL A 172 3.09 -1.71 -10.60
N GLY A 173 4.20 -2.35 -10.22
CA GLY A 173 5.50 -1.70 -10.03
C GLY A 173 5.53 -0.68 -8.90
N ASN A 174 4.71 -0.86 -7.86
CA ASN A 174 4.62 0.06 -6.72
C ASN A 174 4.00 -0.61 -5.48
N CYS A 175 4.09 0.05 -4.32
CA CYS A 175 3.28 -0.32 -3.18
C CYS A 175 1.80 0.02 -3.42
N VAL A 176 0.92 -0.78 -2.82
CA VAL A 176 -0.50 -0.49 -2.68
C VAL A 176 -0.76 -0.10 -1.23
N GLY A 177 -1.32 1.09 -1.03
CA GLY A 177 -1.58 1.68 0.28
C GLY A 177 -2.74 2.67 0.24
N LYS A 178 -2.90 3.47 1.30
CA LYS A 178 -4.07 4.34 1.50
C LYS A 178 -4.47 5.19 0.29
N ARG A 179 -3.48 5.77 -0.42
CA ARG A 179 -3.74 6.76 -1.47
C ARG A 179 -4.02 6.16 -2.85
N ASN A 180 -3.60 4.93 -3.10
CA ASN A 180 -3.76 4.29 -4.41
C ASN A 180 -4.59 2.99 -4.39
N TYR A 181 -4.97 2.49 -3.21
CA TYR A 181 -5.79 1.27 -3.08
C TYR A 181 -7.08 1.31 -3.91
N ARG A 182 -7.81 2.43 -3.91
CA ARG A 182 -9.05 2.54 -4.72
C ARG A 182 -8.80 2.31 -6.20
N TYR A 183 -7.68 2.82 -6.73
CA TYR A 183 -7.32 2.65 -8.13
C TYR A 183 -6.84 1.23 -8.41
N PHE A 184 -6.13 0.62 -7.46
CA PHE A 184 -5.75 -0.78 -7.55
C PHE A 184 -6.97 -1.70 -7.62
N TYR A 185 -7.97 -1.47 -6.75
CA TYR A 185 -9.22 -2.22 -6.76
C TYR A 185 -9.99 -2.05 -8.09
N LEU A 186 -10.13 -0.81 -8.56
CA LEU A 186 -10.77 -0.55 -9.85
C LEU A 186 -9.99 -1.16 -11.03
N PHE A 187 -8.66 -1.20 -10.94
CA PHE A 187 -7.81 -1.85 -11.93
C PHE A 187 -8.07 -3.36 -11.99
N ILE A 188 -7.97 -4.08 -10.87
CA ILE A 188 -8.19 -5.54 -10.87
C ILE A 188 -9.64 -5.88 -11.28
N LEU A 189 -10.63 -5.09 -10.85
CA LEU A 189 -12.03 -5.28 -11.21
C LEU A 189 -12.24 -5.07 -12.72
N SER A 190 -11.76 -3.95 -13.27
CA SER A 190 -11.90 -3.68 -14.70
C SER A 190 -11.08 -4.62 -15.57
N LEU A 191 -9.92 -5.06 -15.10
CA LEU A 191 -9.13 -6.09 -15.76
C LEU A 191 -9.87 -7.43 -15.76
N SER A 192 -10.50 -7.84 -14.64
CA SER A 192 -11.36 -9.03 -14.61
C SER A 192 -12.48 -8.92 -15.65
N LEU A 193 -13.18 -7.79 -15.71
CA LEU A 193 -14.26 -7.57 -16.67
C LEU A 193 -13.75 -7.62 -18.12
N LEU A 194 -12.62 -6.97 -18.41
CA LEU A 194 -11.99 -6.98 -19.73
C LEU A 194 -11.57 -8.40 -20.15
N THR A 195 -10.93 -9.16 -19.25
CA THR A 195 -10.50 -10.54 -19.54
C THR A 195 -11.70 -11.47 -19.74
N ILE A 196 -12.74 -11.38 -18.90
CA ILE A 196 -14.01 -12.12 -19.08
C ILE A 196 -14.63 -11.77 -20.44
N TYR A 197 -14.67 -10.48 -20.78
CA TYR A 197 -15.25 -9.99 -22.02
C TYR A 197 -14.53 -10.58 -23.24
N ILE A 198 -13.20 -10.40 -23.33
CA ILE A 198 -12.38 -10.91 -24.44
C ILE A 198 -12.49 -12.43 -24.51
N PHE A 199 -12.35 -13.13 -23.38
CA PHE A 199 -12.45 -14.59 -23.34
C PHE A 199 -13.81 -15.08 -23.87
N SER A 200 -14.91 -14.49 -23.43
CA SER A 200 -16.26 -14.86 -23.88
C SER A 200 -16.43 -14.66 -25.38
N PHE A 201 -15.97 -13.54 -25.92
CA PHE A 201 -16.07 -13.25 -27.35
C PHE A 201 -15.13 -14.10 -28.21
N ASN A 202 -13.99 -14.53 -27.67
CA ASN A 202 -13.13 -15.51 -28.33
C ASN A 202 -13.81 -16.87 -28.45
N ILE A 203 -14.49 -17.34 -27.39
CA ILE A 203 -15.27 -18.57 -27.45
C ILE A 203 -16.43 -18.44 -28.46
N VAL A 204 -17.14 -17.31 -28.47
CA VAL A 204 -18.20 -17.04 -29.46
C VAL A 204 -17.65 -17.04 -30.88
N TYR A 205 -16.52 -16.37 -31.13
CA TYR A 205 -15.87 -16.34 -32.44
C TYR A 205 -15.50 -17.75 -32.91
N VAL A 206 -14.82 -18.53 -32.05
CA VAL A 206 -14.43 -19.92 -32.36
C VAL A 206 -15.66 -20.77 -32.61
N ALA A 207 -16.72 -20.66 -31.81
CA ALA A 207 -17.96 -21.42 -31.99
C ALA A 207 -18.63 -21.09 -33.34
N LEU A 208 -18.81 -19.80 -33.65
CA LEU A 208 -19.43 -19.37 -34.90
C LEU A 208 -18.62 -19.78 -36.14
N LYS A 209 -17.29 -19.73 -36.07
CA LYS A 209 -16.42 -20.14 -37.18
C LYS A 209 -16.38 -21.68 -37.31
N SER A 210 -16.36 -22.39 -36.19
CA SER A 210 -16.38 -23.87 -36.16
C SER A 210 -17.64 -24.46 -36.76
N LEU A 211 -18.79 -23.80 -36.63
CA LEU A 211 -20.03 -24.21 -37.31
C LEU A 211 -19.94 -24.15 -38.83
N LYS A 212 -19.06 -23.32 -39.39
CA LYS A 212 -18.91 -23.15 -40.86
C LYS A 212 -17.88 -24.09 -41.47
N ILE A 213 -16.72 -24.24 -40.82
CA ILE A 213 -15.56 -24.95 -41.40
C ILE A 213 -15.05 -26.13 -40.56
N GLY A 214 -15.71 -26.42 -39.44
CA GLY A 214 -15.28 -27.41 -38.46
C GLY A 214 -14.27 -26.85 -37.44
N PHE A 215 -14.23 -27.48 -36.26
CA PHE A 215 -13.42 -27.02 -35.13
C PHE A 215 -11.91 -27.11 -35.39
N LEU A 216 -11.42 -28.26 -35.85
CA LEU A 216 -9.99 -28.46 -36.13
C LEU A 216 -9.47 -27.51 -37.22
N SER A 217 -10.27 -27.27 -38.25
CA SER A 217 -9.95 -26.31 -39.32
C SER A 217 -9.90 -24.89 -38.78
N THR A 218 -10.86 -24.52 -37.92
CA THR A 218 -10.89 -23.20 -37.26
C THR A 218 -9.62 -22.94 -36.47
N LEU A 219 -9.19 -23.88 -35.62
CA LEU A 219 -7.97 -23.73 -34.84
C LEU A 219 -6.71 -23.58 -35.72
N LYS A 220 -6.63 -24.34 -36.82
CA LYS A 220 -5.51 -24.25 -37.77
C LYS A 220 -5.48 -22.91 -38.51
N GLU A 221 -6.63 -22.37 -38.87
CA GLU A 221 -6.72 -21.06 -39.54
C GLU A 221 -6.55 -19.87 -38.58
N THR A 222 -6.77 -20.06 -37.28
CA THR A 222 -6.78 -18.98 -36.29
C THR A 222 -5.84 -19.25 -35.10
N PRO A 223 -4.54 -19.45 -35.36
CA PRO A 223 -3.58 -19.71 -34.28
C PRO A 223 -3.47 -18.56 -33.28
N GLY A 224 -3.71 -17.31 -33.72
CA GLY A 224 -3.75 -16.12 -32.86
C GLY A 224 -4.86 -16.20 -31.81
N THR A 225 -6.09 -16.53 -32.23
CA THR A 225 -7.23 -16.74 -31.33
C THR A 225 -6.97 -17.88 -30.34
N ALA A 226 -6.38 -18.98 -30.81
CA ALA A 226 -6.05 -20.11 -29.93
C ALA A 226 -5.03 -19.72 -28.85
N LEU A 227 -3.99 -18.97 -29.21
CA LEU A 227 -3.02 -18.41 -28.27
C LEU A 227 -3.70 -17.47 -27.28
N GLU A 228 -4.58 -16.59 -27.75
CA GLU A 228 -5.29 -15.64 -26.90
C GLU A 228 -6.23 -16.32 -25.91
N VAL A 229 -6.98 -17.34 -26.33
CA VAL A 229 -7.82 -18.16 -25.44
C VAL A 229 -6.98 -18.80 -24.34
N LEU A 230 -5.79 -19.30 -24.66
CA LEU A 230 -4.87 -19.88 -23.66
C LEU A 230 -4.38 -18.83 -22.66
N ILE A 231 -3.95 -17.66 -23.13
CA ILE A 231 -3.51 -16.54 -22.28
C ILE A 231 -4.65 -16.10 -21.37
N CYS A 232 -5.85 -15.92 -21.93
CA CYS A 232 -7.03 -15.51 -21.18
C CYS A 232 -7.43 -16.57 -20.15
N PHE A 233 -7.38 -17.87 -20.47
CA PHE A 233 -7.71 -18.94 -19.53
C PHE A 233 -6.87 -18.87 -18.26
N PHE A 234 -5.54 -18.78 -18.37
CA PHE A 234 -4.67 -18.66 -17.19
C PHE A 234 -4.82 -17.33 -16.46
N THR A 235 -4.98 -16.24 -17.21
CA THR A 235 -5.12 -14.90 -16.62
C THR A 235 -6.45 -14.75 -15.88
N LEU A 236 -7.53 -15.34 -16.39
CA LEU A 236 -8.88 -15.26 -15.82
C LEU A 236 -8.92 -15.75 -14.38
N TRP A 237 -8.42 -16.97 -14.12
CA TRP A 237 -8.45 -17.55 -12.78
C TRP A 237 -7.68 -16.71 -11.77
N SER A 238 -6.51 -16.20 -12.18
CA SER A 238 -5.67 -15.37 -11.33
C SER A 238 -6.32 -14.02 -11.01
N VAL A 239 -6.77 -13.28 -12.03
CA VAL A 239 -7.27 -11.91 -11.85
C VAL A 239 -8.67 -11.91 -11.21
N VAL A 240 -9.56 -12.82 -11.60
CA VAL A 240 -10.90 -12.92 -10.98
C VAL A 240 -10.79 -13.36 -9.53
N GLY A 241 -9.92 -14.33 -9.22
CA GLY A 241 -9.65 -14.74 -7.84
C GLY A 241 -9.12 -13.60 -6.99
N LEU A 242 -8.16 -12.81 -7.51
CA LEU A 242 -7.63 -11.64 -6.83
C LEU A 242 -8.71 -10.56 -6.57
N THR A 243 -9.56 -10.28 -7.56
CA THR A 243 -10.69 -9.36 -7.41
C THR A 243 -11.67 -9.85 -6.34
N GLY A 244 -11.96 -11.15 -6.30
CA GLY A 244 -12.79 -11.76 -5.25
C GLY A 244 -12.19 -11.59 -3.85
N PHE A 245 -10.90 -11.91 -3.71
CA PHE A 245 -10.17 -11.75 -2.44
C PHE A 245 -10.17 -10.29 -1.94
N HIS A 246 -9.86 -9.34 -2.81
CA HIS A 246 -9.89 -7.93 -2.42
C HIS A 246 -11.31 -7.42 -2.15
N THR A 247 -12.33 -7.95 -2.83
CA THR A 247 -13.73 -7.63 -2.51
C THR A 247 -14.10 -8.10 -1.10
N PHE A 248 -13.64 -9.29 -0.71
CA PHE A 248 -13.77 -9.78 0.67
C PHE A 248 -13.05 -8.88 1.69
N LEU A 249 -11.80 -8.49 1.43
CA LEU A 249 -11.05 -7.60 2.32
C LEU A 249 -11.69 -6.21 2.47
N VAL A 250 -12.18 -5.64 1.36
CA VAL A 250 -12.91 -4.36 1.36
C VAL A 250 -14.18 -4.47 2.19
N ALA A 251 -14.95 -5.57 2.05
CA ALA A 251 -16.16 -5.82 2.83
C ALA A 251 -15.89 -5.89 4.34
N LEU A 252 -14.68 -6.29 4.75
CA LEU A 252 -14.23 -6.35 6.14
C LEU A 252 -13.46 -5.10 6.62
N ASN A 253 -13.27 -4.10 5.76
CA ASN A 253 -12.36 -2.96 5.99
C ASN A 253 -10.96 -3.39 6.48
N GLN A 254 -10.43 -4.44 5.86
CA GLN A 254 -9.17 -5.07 6.19
C GLN A 254 -8.18 -4.93 5.03
N THR A 255 -6.89 -4.82 5.35
CA THR A 255 -5.82 -4.88 4.35
C THR A 255 -5.28 -6.30 4.24
N THR A 256 -4.66 -6.62 3.10
CA THR A 256 -3.98 -7.92 2.90
C THR A 256 -2.92 -8.16 3.98
N ASN A 257 -2.15 -7.13 4.33
CA ASN A 257 -1.15 -7.19 5.40
C ASN A 257 -1.75 -7.49 6.78
N GLU A 258 -2.95 -6.98 7.08
CA GLU A 258 -3.65 -7.28 8.33
C GLU A 258 -4.17 -8.72 8.36
N ASP A 259 -4.69 -9.20 7.22
CA ASP A 259 -5.19 -10.57 7.03
C ASP A 259 -4.10 -11.62 7.20
N ILE A 260 -2.98 -11.47 6.47
CA ILE A 260 -1.84 -12.39 6.54
C ILE A 260 -1.25 -12.45 7.97
N LYS A 261 -1.25 -11.32 8.69
CA LYS A 261 -0.78 -11.27 10.08
C LYS A 261 -1.78 -11.82 11.09
N GLY A 262 -2.99 -12.18 10.67
CA GLY A 262 -4.07 -12.59 11.55
C GLY A 262 -4.44 -11.50 12.57
N SER A 263 -4.34 -10.22 12.18
CA SER A 263 -4.44 -9.09 13.12
C SER A 263 -5.78 -9.04 13.88
N TRP A 264 -6.83 -9.60 13.26
CA TRP A 264 -8.20 -9.59 13.77
C TRP A 264 -8.81 -11.00 13.88
N THR A 265 -8.05 -12.03 13.52
CA THR A 265 -8.49 -13.43 13.46
C THR A 265 -7.67 -14.26 14.46
N GLY A 266 -8.00 -14.19 15.76
CA GLY A 266 -7.22 -14.87 16.80
C GLY A 266 -7.95 -15.08 18.14
N LYS A 267 -7.34 -15.88 19.03
CA LYS A 267 -7.87 -16.32 20.35
C LYS A 267 -8.36 -15.18 21.25
N ASN A 268 -7.85 -13.95 21.06
CA ASN A 268 -8.21 -12.79 21.86
C ASN A 268 -9.51 -12.07 21.40
N ARG A 269 -10.18 -12.55 20.33
CA ARG A 269 -11.46 -11.99 19.82
C ARG A 269 -11.48 -10.47 19.67
N VAL A 270 -10.34 -9.85 19.33
CA VAL A 270 -10.29 -8.40 19.12
C VAL A 270 -11.00 -8.10 17.80
N GLN A 271 -12.22 -7.57 17.91
CA GLN A 271 -12.99 -7.12 16.76
C GLN A 271 -12.22 -6.03 16.02
N ASN A 272 -12.19 -6.10 14.69
CA ASN A 272 -11.56 -5.09 13.84
C ASN A 272 -12.14 -3.69 14.14
N PRO A 273 -11.38 -2.76 14.77
CA PRO A 273 -11.88 -1.44 15.16
C PRO A 273 -12.22 -0.54 13.98
N TYR A 274 -11.75 -0.88 12.78
CA TYR A 274 -11.99 -0.13 11.55
C TYR A 274 -13.25 -0.61 10.81
N SER A 275 -13.83 -1.75 11.18
CA SER A 275 -15.05 -2.23 10.55
C SER A 275 -16.27 -1.52 11.11
N HIS A 276 -17.16 -1.07 10.22
CA HIS A 276 -18.47 -0.51 10.60
C HIS A 276 -19.53 -1.58 10.86
N GLY A 277 -19.18 -2.87 10.84
CA GLY A 277 -20.13 -3.98 10.97
C GLY A 277 -21.12 -4.10 9.81
N ASN A 278 -20.97 -3.29 8.76
CA ASN A 278 -21.83 -3.26 7.59
C ASN A 278 -20.97 -3.23 6.33
N ILE A 279 -21.19 -4.21 5.45
CA ILE A 279 -20.41 -4.41 4.21
C ILE A 279 -20.46 -3.16 3.34
N MET A 280 -21.64 -2.57 3.14
CA MET A 280 -21.80 -1.39 2.29
C MET A 280 -21.07 -0.18 2.85
N LYS A 281 -21.16 0.06 4.17
CA LYS A 281 -20.41 1.15 4.83
C LYS A 281 -18.90 0.94 4.70
N ASN A 282 -18.42 -0.28 4.89
CA ASN A 282 -17.02 -0.63 4.70
C ASN A 282 -16.58 -0.38 3.24
N CYS A 283 -17.33 -0.87 2.26
CA CYS A 283 -17.06 -0.62 0.84
C CYS A 283 -17.02 0.88 0.51
N CYS A 284 -18.00 1.66 0.99
CA CYS A 284 -18.06 3.10 0.78
C CYS A 284 -16.87 3.83 1.42
N GLU A 285 -16.51 3.49 2.65
CA GLU A 285 -15.35 4.07 3.35
C GLU A 285 -14.05 3.84 2.55
N VAL A 286 -13.85 2.62 2.05
CA VAL A 286 -12.60 2.26 1.36
C VAL A 286 -12.55 2.77 -0.08
N LEU A 287 -13.65 2.67 -0.83
CA LEU A 287 -13.67 2.92 -2.28
C LEU A 287 -14.18 4.32 -2.64
N CYS A 288 -15.13 4.85 -1.86
CA CYS A 288 -15.81 6.12 -2.14
C CYS A 288 -15.40 7.25 -1.19
N GLY A 289 -14.63 6.96 -0.14
CA GLY A 289 -14.15 7.98 0.80
C GLY A 289 -13.28 9.05 0.13
N PRO A 290 -13.11 10.22 0.76
CA PRO A 290 -12.25 11.28 0.24
C PRO A 290 -10.81 10.79 0.08
N LEU A 291 -10.13 11.22 -0.99
CA LEU A 291 -8.72 10.93 -1.15
C LEU A 291 -7.93 11.89 -0.25
N PRO A 292 -7.18 11.40 0.76
CA PRO A 292 -6.38 12.29 1.61
C PRO A 292 -5.35 13.05 0.76
N PRO A 293 -4.75 14.15 1.24
CA PRO A 293 -3.60 14.80 0.59
C PRO A 293 -2.33 13.95 0.72
N SER A 294 -1.33 14.22 -0.11
CA SER A 294 -0.02 13.55 0.01
C SER A 294 0.75 14.22 1.13
N MET A 295 1.39 13.43 1.99
CA MET A 295 2.31 13.95 3.01
C MET A 295 3.65 14.38 2.39
N LEU A 296 3.87 14.07 1.11
CA LEU A 296 5.07 14.42 0.37
C LEU A 296 4.84 15.67 -0.47
N ASP A 297 5.51 16.77 -0.12
CA ASP A 297 5.67 17.91 -1.01
C ASP A 297 6.76 17.63 -2.06
N ARG A 298 6.49 16.73 -3.01
CA ARG A 298 7.48 16.29 -4.00
C ARG A 298 8.03 17.43 -4.85
N ARG A 299 7.17 18.37 -5.27
CA ARG A 299 7.50 19.45 -6.22
C ARG A 299 7.99 20.73 -5.54
N GLY A 300 7.93 20.79 -4.21
CA GLY A 300 8.54 21.86 -3.43
C GLY A 300 10.02 22.01 -3.73
N ILE A 301 10.51 23.23 -3.54
CA ILE A 301 11.93 23.56 -3.67
C ILE A 301 12.60 23.25 -2.32
N LEU A 302 13.75 22.59 -2.36
CA LEU A 302 14.59 22.47 -1.17
C LEU A 302 15.25 23.83 -0.95
N ALA A 303 15.01 24.42 0.23
CA ALA A 303 15.76 25.58 0.66
C ALA A 303 17.24 25.18 0.69
N GLN A 304 18.06 25.91 -0.07
CA GLN A 304 19.50 25.73 0.00
C GLN A 304 19.91 26.31 1.34
N GLU A 305 20.28 25.44 2.28
CA GLU A 305 20.92 25.82 3.52
C GLU A 305 22.18 26.60 3.11
N SER A 306 22.10 27.92 3.21
CA SER A 306 23.24 28.78 2.99
C SER A 306 24.27 28.36 4.02
N ALA A 307 25.39 27.82 3.54
CA ALA A 307 26.56 27.58 4.37
C ALA A 307 26.88 28.88 5.12
N ILE A 308 26.45 28.97 6.38
CA ILE A 308 26.97 29.94 7.30
C ILE A 308 28.36 29.41 7.63
N SER A 309 29.33 29.88 6.85
CA SER A 309 30.72 29.95 7.27
C SER A 309 30.76 30.77 8.55
N GLY A 310 30.66 30.09 9.69
CA GLY A 310 30.77 30.68 11.01
C GLY A 310 32.22 31.06 11.28
N SER A 311 32.57 32.30 10.95
CA SER A 311 33.63 33.04 11.64
C SER A 311 32.97 34.15 12.45
N GLY A 312 32.86 33.94 13.76
CA GLY A 312 32.94 34.99 14.79
C GLY A 312 31.71 35.89 15.02
N ALA A 313 31.46 36.08 16.33
CA ALA A 313 30.66 37.11 16.97
C ALA A 313 29.12 36.95 16.92
N GLY A 314 28.57 36.47 18.03
CA GLY A 314 27.14 36.55 18.30
C GLY A 314 26.68 37.98 18.64
N PRO A 315 25.36 38.19 18.65
CA PRO A 315 24.75 38.97 19.71
C PRO A 315 23.53 38.26 20.33
N GLU A 316 23.25 38.66 21.56
CA GLU A 316 22.20 38.16 22.47
C GLU A 316 20.76 38.13 21.93
N PRO A 317 19.88 37.30 22.52
CA PRO A 317 18.51 37.11 22.05
C PRO A 317 17.60 38.29 22.43
N ARG A 318 16.99 38.93 21.42
CA ARG A 318 15.83 39.81 21.61
C ARG A 318 14.55 38.98 21.70
N THR A 319 13.92 39.05 22.85
CA THR A 319 12.56 38.58 23.15
C THR A 319 11.51 39.36 22.34
N GLN A 320 10.85 38.68 21.41
CA GLN A 320 9.48 38.96 20.94
C GLN A 320 8.87 37.57 20.73
N GLY A 321 7.95 37.08 21.55
CA GLY A 321 6.72 37.73 21.98
C GLY A 321 5.59 36.81 21.51
N ALA A 322 5.42 35.68 22.19
CA ALA A 322 4.26 34.82 22.00
C ALA A 322 2.99 35.61 22.37
N ARG A 323 2.06 35.74 21.43
CA ARG A 323 0.66 36.02 21.72
C ARG A 323 -0.23 35.17 20.83
N ASN A 324 -0.76 34.15 21.49
CA ASN A 324 -2.14 33.68 21.51
C ASN A 324 -2.79 33.25 20.19
N ALA A 325 -2.98 31.93 20.14
CA ALA A 325 -4.14 31.31 19.55
C ALA A 325 -5.39 31.61 20.40
N GLU A 326 -6.34 32.28 19.77
CA GLU A 326 -7.80 32.34 19.97
C GLU A 326 -8.23 33.16 18.73
N GLU A 327 -9.18 32.82 17.87
CA GLU A 327 -10.50 32.23 18.06
C GLU A 327 -11.05 32.03 16.62
N CYS A 328 -11.75 30.94 16.31
CA CYS A 328 -12.77 30.95 15.25
C CYS A 328 -13.73 29.77 15.44
N SER A 329 -14.68 29.96 16.34
CA SER A 329 -15.96 29.28 16.32
C SER A 329 -17.05 30.35 16.33
N ALA A 330 -17.88 30.36 15.30
CA ALA A 330 -19.15 31.05 15.25
C ALA A 330 -20.09 30.15 14.43
N GLN A 331 -21.40 30.03 14.64
CA GLN A 331 -22.36 30.32 15.72
C GLN A 331 -23.70 29.87 15.07
N GLU A 332 -24.59 29.18 15.79
CA GLU A 332 -26.07 29.23 15.61
C GLU A 332 -26.72 28.25 16.63
N THR A 333 -27.15 28.76 17.78
CA THR A 333 -28.52 29.19 18.18
C THR A 333 -29.45 28.08 18.69
N GLY A 334 -29.82 28.19 19.98
CA GLY A 334 -31.23 28.14 20.41
C GLY A 334 -31.70 26.93 21.23
N GLY A 335 -32.00 27.16 22.52
CA GLY A 335 -33.08 26.46 23.23
C GLY A 335 -32.72 25.69 24.52
N ALA A 336 -32.90 26.33 25.68
CA ALA A 336 -33.17 25.67 26.97
C ALA A 336 -34.72 25.45 27.11
N PRO A 337 -35.27 24.66 28.07
CA PRO A 337 -35.06 24.86 29.51
C PRO A 337 -35.02 23.60 30.44
N GLU A 338 -34.36 23.81 31.58
CA GLU A 338 -34.69 23.48 32.99
C GLU A 338 -34.94 22.05 33.55
N GLY A 339 -34.37 21.84 34.75
CA GLY A 339 -34.67 20.82 35.77
C GLY A 339 -33.41 20.13 36.30
N GLY A 340 -32.72 20.60 37.35
CA GLY A 340 -32.99 20.28 38.78
C GLY A 340 -32.87 18.76 39.04
N SER A 341 -31.99 18.19 39.86
CA SER A 341 -31.47 18.60 41.17
C SER A 341 -30.48 17.54 41.73
N ALA A 342 -29.58 17.99 42.60
CA ALA A 342 -29.05 17.33 43.81
C ALA A 342 -28.13 16.09 43.73
N PHE A 343 -26.92 16.26 44.30
CA PHE A 343 -26.06 15.21 44.86
C PHE A 343 -26.68 14.56 46.12
N PRO A 344 -26.20 13.37 46.53
CA PRO A 344 -25.40 13.36 47.76
C PRO A 344 -24.19 12.41 47.76
N GLU A 345 -23.44 12.56 48.84
CA GLU A 345 -22.09 12.13 49.18
C GLU A 345 -22.01 10.71 49.79
N GLN A 346 -20.87 10.04 49.56
CA GLN A 346 -20.14 8.99 50.32
C GLN A 346 -20.87 7.86 51.10
N SER A 347 -20.44 6.61 50.86
CA SER A 347 -20.21 5.62 51.93
C SER A 347 -19.12 4.59 51.55
N LEU A 348 -18.37 4.18 52.58
CA LEU A 348 -17.16 3.35 52.57
C LEU A 348 -17.46 1.82 52.68
N LEU A 349 -16.66 1.01 51.96
CA LEU A 349 -16.20 -0.39 52.22
C LEU A 349 -17.20 -1.57 52.11
N PRO A 350 -16.76 -2.86 52.00
CA PRO A 350 -15.42 -3.43 51.74
C PRO A 350 -15.36 -4.39 50.51
N GLY A 351 -14.15 -4.76 50.07
CA GLY A 351 -13.89 -5.58 48.88
C GLY A 351 -14.14 -7.10 49.03
N PRO A 352 -14.22 -7.85 47.92
CA PRO A 352 -14.27 -9.31 47.96
C PRO A 352 -12.87 -9.94 47.80
N THR A 353 -12.66 -10.99 48.58
CA THR A 353 -11.51 -11.88 48.64
C THR A 353 -11.40 -12.76 47.39
N ASP A 354 -10.28 -12.67 46.66
CA ASP A 354 -9.93 -13.65 45.62
C ASP A 354 -9.22 -14.87 46.23
N LYS A 355 -9.89 -16.02 46.13
CA LYS A 355 -9.27 -17.34 46.34
C LYS A 355 -8.48 -17.72 45.09
N VAL A 356 -7.17 -17.89 45.26
CA VAL A 356 -6.24 -18.45 44.26
C VAL A 356 -6.43 -19.99 44.17
N PRO A 357 -6.59 -20.59 42.98
CA PRO A 357 -6.36 -22.02 42.76
C PRO A 357 -4.92 -22.28 42.30
N PRO A 358 -4.37 -23.48 42.57
CA PRO A 358 -2.93 -23.72 42.52
C PRO A 358 -2.39 -23.93 41.10
N GLU A 359 -1.11 -23.60 41.02
CA GLU A 359 -0.15 -23.71 39.92
C GLU A 359 0.05 -25.17 39.47
N ALA A 360 -0.06 -25.41 38.16
CA ALA A 360 0.34 -26.66 37.52
C ALA A 360 1.67 -26.45 36.79
N THR A 361 2.68 -27.20 37.22
CA THR A 361 4.05 -27.18 36.73
C THR A 361 4.17 -28.02 35.46
N GLU A 362 4.75 -27.48 34.39
CA GLU A 362 5.19 -28.25 33.21
C GLU A 362 6.68 -27.97 32.89
N PRO A 363 7.43 -28.96 32.36
CA PRO A 363 8.90 -28.99 32.37
C PRO A 363 9.54 -28.23 31.18
N PRO A 364 10.86 -27.96 31.20
CA PRO A 364 11.50 -27.03 30.28
C PRO A 364 11.76 -27.67 28.91
N VAL A 365 11.47 -26.93 27.84
CA VAL A 365 11.91 -27.26 26.47
C VAL A 365 13.08 -26.36 26.10
N THR A 366 14.15 -27.02 25.69
CA THR A 366 15.48 -26.52 25.35
C THR A 366 15.50 -25.63 24.10
N GLU A 367 16.26 -24.53 24.15
CA GLU A 367 16.75 -23.76 23.01
C GLU A 367 17.71 -24.60 22.15
N ALA A 368 17.54 -24.59 20.84
CA ALA A 368 18.57 -24.92 19.87
C ALA A 368 18.64 -23.79 18.83
N ALA A 369 19.83 -23.20 18.72
CA ALA A 369 20.22 -22.21 17.74
C ALA A 369 20.54 -22.88 16.40
N GLU A 370 20.29 -22.20 15.28
CA GLU A 370 20.92 -22.51 14.00
C GLU A 370 21.50 -21.21 13.42
N GLU A 371 22.84 -21.21 13.32
CA GLU A 371 23.69 -20.26 12.63
C GLU A 371 23.81 -20.60 11.14
N GLU A 372 24.37 -19.63 10.42
CA GLU A 372 24.60 -19.49 8.98
C GLU A 372 25.38 -20.62 8.29
N GLU A 373 25.13 -20.82 6.99
CA GLU A 373 26.22 -21.07 6.03
C GLU A 373 25.85 -20.62 4.60
N GLU A 374 26.55 -19.60 4.10
CA GLU A 374 26.66 -19.21 2.69
C GLU A 374 28.13 -19.41 2.30
N SER A 375 28.45 -20.35 1.38
CA SER A 375 29.58 -20.27 0.44
C SER A 375 29.91 -21.65 -0.16
N SER A 376 29.64 -21.83 -1.45
CA SER A 376 30.71 -22.10 -2.44
C SER A 376 30.12 -22.27 -3.84
N ALA A 377 30.59 -21.41 -4.74
CA ALA A 377 30.30 -21.43 -6.15
C ALA A 377 31.45 -22.10 -6.93
N GLN A 378 31.08 -22.79 -8.01
CA GLN A 378 31.80 -22.96 -9.28
C GLN A 378 33.09 -23.80 -9.32
N THR A 379 33.10 -24.82 -10.19
CA THR A 379 33.89 -24.84 -11.45
C THR A 379 33.42 -25.94 -12.42
N LEU A 380 33.23 -25.55 -13.69
CA LEU A 380 33.15 -26.37 -14.92
C LEU A 380 34.53 -27.03 -15.17
N ASP A 381 34.76 -28.14 -15.90
CA ASP A 381 34.45 -28.56 -17.30
C ASP A 381 35.22 -29.92 -17.54
N PRO A 382 35.45 -30.47 -18.77
CA PRO A 382 34.57 -31.11 -19.76
C PRO A 382 34.94 -32.59 -20.12
N MET A 383 34.12 -33.21 -20.98
CA MET A 383 34.40 -34.23 -22.03
C MET A 383 35.47 -35.34 -21.81
N GLN A 384 35.05 -36.60 -22.02
CA GLN A 384 35.80 -37.57 -22.84
C GLN A 384 34.90 -38.64 -23.48
N MET A 385 35.18 -38.95 -24.75
CA MET A 385 34.46 -39.86 -25.65
C MET A 385 34.92 -41.32 -25.52
N THR A 386 33.98 -42.28 -25.65
CA THR A 386 34.04 -43.57 -26.42
C THR A 386 35.12 -44.61 -26.09
N PRO A 387 35.06 -45.90 -26.56
CA PRO A 387 34.21 -46.54 -27.59
C PRO A 387 32.77 -46.82 -27.19
#